data_AF-A0A970BJQ7-F1
#
_entry.id   AF-A0A970BJQ7-F1
#
_cell.length_a   1.000
_cell.length_b   1.000
_cell.length_c   1.000
_cell.angle_alpha   90.00
_cell.angle_beta   90.00
_cell.angle_gamma   90.00
#
_symmetry.space_group_name_H-M   'P 1'
#
loop_
_entity.id
_entity.type
_entity.pdbx_description
1 polymer ?
#
loop_
_entity_poly.entity_id
_entity_poly.type
_entity_poly.pdbx_seq_one_letter_code
_entity_poly.pdbx_strand_id
1 'polypeptide(L)'
;MYFRQMNNNEIQILGIQFLELGTIISDTLMGLVALIFFRKLKKHTKYKYNKFFSFFFLFFGISSLIAAWAHGLFLYFDIYLHIIAWILSGISFYFLQLASASLVINAKFKLKYLIFIKVQLLLYLIFLFLFPSFLIVKINFAIALLVSIIPVFFMDYLKNNQKYNLFVIFGILFISNYTRAFP
;
A
#
# COMPACT_ATOMS: atom_id res chain seq x y z
N MET A 1 26.08 -5.35 -26.95
CA MET A 1 25.36 -5.10 -25.68
C MET A 1 25.75 -6.24 -24.74
N TYR A 2 26.60 -5.99 -23.74
CA TYR A 2 27.09 -7.04 -22.84
C TYR A 2 26.11 -7.21 -21.68
N PHE A 3 25.45 -8.36 -21.60
CA PHE A 3 24.69 -8.80 -20.43
C PHE A 3 25.53 -9.84 -19.69
N ARG A 4 25.86 -9.58 -18.42
CA ARG A 4 26.55 -10.54 -17.55
C ARG A 4 25.63 -10.82 -16.37
N GLN A 5 25.17 -12.07 -16.26
CA GLN A 5 24.40 -12.53 -15.11
C GLN A 5 25.39 -12.83 -13.98
N MET A 6 25.22 -12.17 -12.83
CA MET A 6 26.03 -12.40 -11.63
C MET A 6 25.05 -12.85 -10.54
N ASN A 7 24.94 -14.16 -10.31
CA ASN A 7 23.89 -14.79 -9.49
C ASN A 7 22.44 -14.57 -9.96
N ASN A 8 21.52 -15.40 -9.44
CA ASN A 8 20.17 -15.55 -9.98
C ASN A 8 19.27 -14.30 -9.90
N ASN A 9 19.67 -13.24 -9.18
CA ASN A 9 18.84 -12.06 -8.92
C ASN A 9 19.49 -10.71 -9.31
N GLU A 10 20.64 -10.71 -9.99
CA GLU A 10 21.30 -9.46 -10.40
C GLU A 10 21.57 -9.43 -11.90
N ILE A 11 21.45 -8.24 -12.51
CA ILE A 11 21.81 -8.00 -13.91
C ILE A 11 22.62 -6.71 -14.02
N GLN A 12 23.65 -6.73 -14.86
CA GLN A 12 24.38 -5.52 -15.22
C GLN A 12 23.96 -5.05 -16.62
N ILE A 13 23.50 -3.80 -16.73
CA ILE A 13 23.08 -3.17 -17.98
C ILE A 13 23.83 -1.83 -18.09
N LEU A 14 24.65 -1.66 -19.15
CA LEU A 14 25.40 -0.43 -19.40
C LEU A 14 26.25 0.05 -18.20
N GLY A 15 26.81 -0.88 -17.44
CA GLY A 15 27.61 -0.57 -16.24
C GLY A 15 26.79 -0.34 -14.97
N ILE A 16 25.46 -0.27 -15.07
CA ILE A 16 24.55 -0.18 -13.93
C ILE A 16 24.18 -1.59 -13.46
N GLN A 17 24.40 -1.89 -12.18
CA GLN A 17 24.03 -3.15 -11.56
C GLN A 17 22.65 -3.03 -10.92
N PHE A 18 21.72 -3.86 -11.38
CA PHE A 18 20.38 -3.96 -10.84
C PHE A 18 20.27 -5.16 -9.92
N LEU A 19 19.74 -4.95 -8.71
CA LEU A 19 19.47 -5.99 -7.73
C LEU A 19 17.99 -6.40 -7.74
N GLU A 20 17.70 -7.60 -7.26
CA GLU A 20 16.35 -8.10 -6.99
C GLU A 20 15.36 -7.97 -8.17
N LEU A 21 15.76 -8.44 -9.35
CA LEU A 21 14.93 -8.39 -10.57
C LEU A 21 13.48 -8.87 -10.39
N GLY A 22 13.27 -9.92 -9.59
CA GLY A 22 11.95 -10.42 -9.25
C GLY A 22 11.08 -9.34 -8.59
N THR A 23 11.63 -8.63 -7.61
CA THR A 23 10.96 -7.53 -6.89
C THR A 23 10.69 -6.35 -7.82
N ILE A 24 11.65 -5.98 -8.69
CA ILE A 24 11.46 -4.90 -9.68
C ILE A 24 10.24 -5.20 -10.57
N ILE A 25 10.15 -6.43 -11.09
CA ILE A 25 9.07 -6.84 -11.98
C ILE A 25 7.73 -6.86 -11.22
N SER A 26 7.68 -7.46 -10.04
CA SER A 26 6.44 -7.55 -9.26
C SER A 26 5.91 -6.16 -8.86
N ASP A 27 6.79 -5.28 -8.40
CA ASP A 27 6.44 -3.92 -7.98
C ASP A 27 6.01 -3.05 -9.16
N THR A 28 6.66 -3.22 -10.32
CA THR A 28 6.26 -2.54 -11.56
C THR A 28 4.86 -2.97 -11.99
N LEU A 29 4.58 -4.28 -12.01
CA LEU A 29 3.26 -4.81 -12.37
C LEU A 29 2.19 -4.35 -11.38
N MET A 30 2.48 -4.39 -10.07
CA MET A 30 1.58 -3.91 -9.04
C MET A 30 1.27 -2.42 -9.21
N GLY A 31 2.31 -1.61 -9.47
CA GLY A 31 2.20 -0.19 -9.73
C GLY A 31 1.30 0.13 -10.92
N LEU A 32 1.51 -0.55 -12.05
CA LEU A 32 0.71 -0.39 -13.26
C LEU A 32 -0.76 -0.79 -13.04
N VAL A 33 -1.01 -1.94 -12.41
CA VAL A 33 -2.36 -2.41 -12.10
C VAL A 33 -3.09 -1.41 -11.19
N ALA A 34 -2.42 -0.90 -10.15
CA ALA A 34 -2.98 0.10 -9.26
C ALA A 34 -3.33 1.40 -10.01
N LEU A 35 -2.47 1.89 -10.90
CA LEU A 35 -2.75 3.08 -11.71
C LEU A 35 -3.91 2.88 -12.70
N ILE A 36 -4.11 1.67 -13.22
CA ILE A 36 -5.31 1.31 -14.01
C ILE A 36 -6.56 1.44 -13.14
N PHE A 37 -6.55 0.92 -11.91
CA PHE A 37 -7.68 1.06 -10.98
C PHE A 37 -7.95 2.51 -10.59
N PHE A 38 -6.91 3.32 -10.35
CA PHE A 38 -7.05 4.76 -10.15
C PHE A 38 -7.82 5.42 -11.31
N ARG A 39 -7.39 5.17 -12.55
CA ARG A 39 -8.05 5.73 -13.75
C ARG A 39 -9.50 5.29 -13.87
N LYS A 40 -9.82 4.04 -13.57
CA LYS A 40 -11.20 3.51 -13.59
C LYS A 40 -12.06 4.19 -12.52
N LEU A 41 -11.60 4.22 -11.27
CA LEU A 41 -12.37 4.76 -10.14
C LEU A 41 -12.54 6.28 -10.20
N LYS A 42 -11.54 7.01 -10.73
CA LYS A 42 -11.63 8.46 -10.94
C LYS A 42 -12.80 8.85 -11.86
N LYS A 43 -13.22 7.98 -12.78
CA LYS A 43 -14.39 8.22 -13.66
C LYS A 43 -15.73 8.03 -12.93
N HIS A 44 -15.74 7.34 -11.79
CA HIS A 44 -16.96 7.00 -11.04
C HIS A 44 -17.04 7.74 -9.69
N THR A 45 -16.73 9.04 -9.66
CA THR A 45 -16.69 9.86 -8.43
C THR A 45 -18.05 10.21 -7.82
N LYS A 46 -19.16 9.71 -8.39
CA LYS A 46 -20.52 9.94 -7.89
C LYS A 46 -20.67 9.55 -6.40
N TYR A 47 -19.89 8.57 -5.94
CA TYR A 47 -19.83 8.19 -4.54
C TYR A 47 -18.56 8.72 -3.86
N LYS A 48 -18.72 9.32 -2.68
CA LYS A 48 -17.61 9.93 -1.91
C LYS A 48 -16.48 8.93 -1.60
N TYR A 49 -16.81 7.65 -1.43
CA TYR A 49 -15.82 6.59 -1.19
C TYR A 49 -14.93 6.32 -2.41
N ASN A 50 -15.46 6.41 -3.63
CA ASN A 50 -14.70 6.20 -4.87
C ASN A 50 -13.56 7.20 -5.03
N LYS A 51 -13.75 8.45 -4.55
CA LYS A 51 -12.69 9.46 -4.54
C LYS A 51 -11.51 8.99 -3.69
N PHE A 52 -11.76 8.53 -2.46
CA PHE A 52 -10.69 8.07 -1.56
C PHE A 52 -10.04 6.78 -2.05
N PHE A 53 -10.81 5.82 -2.55
CA PHE A 53 -10.24 4.63 -3.19
C PHE A 53 -9.36 4.98 -4.39
N SER A 54 -9.77 5.94 -5.23
CA SER A 54 -8.95 6.38 -6.35
C SER A 54 -7.60 6.93 -5.87
N PHE A 55 -7.58 7.75 -4.81
CA PHE A 55 -6.32 8.24 -4.24
C PHE A 55 -5.48 7.14 -3.61
N PHE A 56 -6.09 6.16 -2.93
CA PHE A 56 -5.38 4.98 -2.46
C PHE A 56 -4.61 4.31 -3.61
N PHE A 57 -5.31 3.99 -4.71
CA PHE A 57 -4.69 3.34 -5.87
C PHE A 57 -3.64 4.22 -6.56
N LEU A 58 -3.81 5.54 -6.57
CA LEU A 58 -2.81 6.47 -7.10
C LEU A 58 -1.51 6.42 -6.28
N PHE A 59 -1.61 6.66 -4.97
CA PHE A 59 -0.44 6.71 -4.10
C PHE A 59 0.22 5.34 -3.95
N PHE A 60 -0.57 4.28 -3.87
CA PHE A 60 -0.07 2.91 -3.86
C PHE A 60 0.66 2.59 -5.17
N GLY A 61 0.08 2.96 -6.32
CA GLY A 61 0.73 2.72 -7.61
C GLY A 61 2.06 3.45 -7.78
N ILE A 62 2.11 4.74 -7.40
CA ILE A 62 3.36 5.52 -7.43
C ILE A 62 4.38 4.96 -6.43
N SER A 63 3.93 4.59 -5.23
CA SER A 63 4.78 3.96 -4.20
C SER A 63 5.42 2.67 -4.72
N SER A 64 4.65 1.77 -5.33
CA SER A 64 5.18 0.53 -5.91
C SER A 64 6.15 0.78 -7.05
N LEU A 65 5.89 1.74 -7.94
CA LEU A 65 6.84 2.06 -9.01
C LEU A 65 8.17 2.59 -8.45
N ILE A 66 8.13 3.43 -7.41
CA ILE A 66 9.36 3.91 -6.76
C ILE A 66 10.06 2.77 -6.00
N ALA A 67 9.31 1.87 -5.36
CA ALA A 67 9.86 0.68 -4.71
C ALA A 67 10.62 -0.22 -5.70
N ALA A 68 10.07 -0.43 -6.90
CA ALA A 68 10.75 -1.18 -7.96
C ALA A 68 12.15 -0.60 -8.26
N TRP A 69 12.26 0.73 -8.37
CA TRP A 69 13.55 1.40 -8.55
C TRP A 69 14.41 1.40 -7.29
N ALA A 70 13.81 1.45 -6.10
CA ALA A 70 14.52 1.38 -4.83
C ALA A 70 15.25 0.04 -4.67
N HIS A 71 14.59 -1.07 -5.02
CA HIS A 71 15.18 -2.40 -5.05
C HIS A 71 16.26 -2.50 -6.13
N GLY A 72 15.95 -2.07 -7.36
CA GLY A 72 16.87 -2.16 -8.48
C GLY A 72 18.13 -1.32 -8.32
N LEU A 73 18.02 -0.11 -7.79
CA LEU A 73 19.11 0.87 -7.71
C LEU A 73 19.65 1.05 -6.29
N PHE A 74 19.49 0.04 -5.42
CA PHE A 74 19.88 0.14 -4.02
C PHE A 74 21.36 0.50 -3.84
N LEU A 75 22.26 -0.01 -4.70
CA LEU A 75 23.69 0.32 -4.66
C LEU A 75 24.00 1.81 -4.91
N TYR A 76 23.06 2.56 -5.49
CA TYR A 76 23.26 3.96 -5.89
C TYR A 76 22.48 4.95 -5.02
N PHE A 77 21.31 4.55 -4.53
CA PHE A 77 20.43 5.42 -3.74
C PHE A 77 20.27 4.96 -2.29
N ASP A 78 20.88 3.84 -1.91
CA ASP A 78 20.78 3.26 -0.58
C ASP A 78 19.30 3.20 -0.12
N ILE A 79 19.03 3.52 1.14
CA ILE A 79 17.71 3.50 1.74
C ILE A 79 16.80 4.67 1.30
N TYR A 80 17.32 5.71 0.62
CA TYR A 80 16.56 6.94 0.38
C TYR A 80 15.33 6.72 -0.50
N LEU A 81 15.44 5.96 -1.59
CA LEU A 81 14.30 5.63 -2.45
C LEU A 81 13.26 4.76 -1.72
N HIS A 82 13.71 3.86 -0.84
CA HIS A 82 12.84 3.06 0.00
C HIS A 82 12.01 3.95 0.93
N ILE A 83 12.63 4.94 1.58
CA ILE A 83 11.92 5.87 2.47
C ILE A 83 10.82 6.64 1.70
N ILE A 84 11.11 7.11 0.48
CA ILE A 84 10.11 7.80 -0.36
C ILE A 84 8.95 6.85 -0.69
N ALA A 85 9.26 5.62 -1.13
CA ALA A 85 8.25 4.60 -1.42
C ALA A 85 7.40 4.31 -0.18
N TRP A 86 8.02 4.17 0.99
CA TRP A 86 7.35 3.90 2.26
C TRP A 86 6.43 5.06 2.68
N ILE A 87 6.87 6.31 2.61
CA ILE A 87 6.03 7.48 2.88
C ILE A 87 4.77 7.46 2.00
N LEU A 88 4.93 7.24 0.69
CA LEU A 88 3.80 7.17 -0.25
C LEU A 88 2.88 5.99 0.04
N SER A 89 3.43 4.84 0.47
CA SER A 89 2.65 3.69 0.92
C SER A 89 1.81 4.04 2.14
N GLY A 90 2.37 4.71 3.16
CA GLY A 90 1.62 5.18 4.32
C GLY A 90 0.48 6.13 3.96
N ILE A 91 0.74 7.08 3.05
CA ILE A 91 -0.29 7.99 2.51
C ILE A 91 -1.38 7.20 1.77
N SER A 92 -1.02 6.14 1.03
CA SER A 92 -2.00 5.30 0.38
C SER A 92 -2.95 4.65 1.39
N PHE A 93 -2.43 4.04 2.46
CA PHE A 93 -3.24 3.40 3.50
C PHE A 93 -4.13 4.40 4.24
N TYR A 94 -3.65 5.63 4.46
CA TYR A 94 -4.47 6.71 4.97
C TYR A 94 -5.72 6.94 4.10
N PHE A 95 -5.57 7.00 2.76
CA PHE A 95 -6.72 7.14 1.86
C PHE A 95 -7.63 5.91 1.85
N LEU A 96 -7.08 4.70 1.98
CA LEU A 96 -7.88 3.48 2.11
C LEU A 96 -8.76 3.53 3.36
N GLN A 97 -8.21 3.99 4.49
CA GLN A 97 -8.96 4.15 5.73
C GLN A 97 -9.97 5.32 5.66
N LEU A 98 -9.68 6.40 4.94
CA LEU A 98 -10.69 7.42 4.66
C LEU A 98 -11.85 6.87 3.81
N ALA A 99 -11.56 5.95 2.88
CA ALA A 99 -12.59 5.26 2.11
C ALA A 99 -13.46 4.39 3.02
N SER A 100 -12.89 3.59 3.92
CA SER A 100 -13.67 2.80 4.88
C SER A 100 -14.48 3.70 5.84
N ALA A 101 -13.94 4.84 6.29
CA ALA A 101 -14.63 5.77 7.17
C ALA A 101 -15.93 6.32 6.56
N SER A 102 -16.07 6.30 5.24
CA SER A 102 -17.29 6.71 4.56
C SER A 102 -18.45 5.71 4.73
N LEU A 103 -18.16 4.44 5.03
CA LEU A 103 -19.14 3.39 5.33
C LEU A 103 -19.69 3.50 6.76
N VAL A 104 -19.00 4.24 7.64
CA VAL A 104 -19.43 4.43 9.02
C VAL A 104 -20.62 5.41 9.07
N ILE A 105 -21.78 4.90 9.49
CA ILE A 105 -23.03 5.66 9.65
C ILE A 105 -23.04 6.47 10.98
N ASN A 106 -22.55 5.88 12.09
CA ASN A 106 -22.59 6.54 13.39
C ASN A 106 -21.57 7.70 13.44
N ALA A 107 -22.07 8.94 13.54
CA ALA A 107 -21.24 10.15 13.50
C ALA A 107 -20.19 10.23 14.62
N LYS A 108 -20.54 9.82 15.86
CA LYS A 108 -19.61 9.82 17.00
C LYS A 108 -18.48 8.83 16.78
N PHE A 109 -18.80 7.61 16.31
CA PHE A 109 -17.79 6.61 15.99
C PHE A 109 -16.91 7.05 14.81
N LYS A 110 -17.53 7.61 13.77
CA LYS A 110 -16.82 8.14 12.59
C LYS A 110 -15.79 9.20 12.95
N LEU A 111 -16.14 10.14 13.85
CA LEU A 111 -15.21 11.18 14.28
C LEU A 111 -13.99 10.57 15.00
N LYS A 112 -14.22 9.65 15.95
CA LYS A 112 -13.13 8.94 16.65
C LYS A 112 -12.25 8.16 15.67
N TYR A 113 -12.87 7.49 14.70
CA TYR A 113 -12.16 6.74 13.67
C TYR A 113 -11.30 7.65 12.76
N LEU A 114 -11.82 8.82 12.36
CA LEU A 114 -11.04 9.80 11.59
C LEU A 114 -9.85 10.37 12.38
N ILE A 115 -10.00 10.58 13.69
CA ILE A 115 -8.89 10.98 14.57
C ILE A 115 -7.85 9.87 14.63
N PHE A 116 -8.28 8.62 14.85
CA PHE A 116 -7.41 7.46 14.85
C PHE A 116 -6.58 7.34 13.55
N ILE A 117 -7.21 7.48 12.38
CA ILE A 117 -6.54 7.43 11.08
C ILE A 117 -5.44 8.50 10.96
N LYS A 118 -5.73 9.75 11.38
CA LYS A 118 -4.76 10.85 11.34
C LYS A 118 -3.59 10.63 12.30
N VAL A 119 -3.88 10.19 13.53
CA VAL A 119 -2.86 9.89 14.54
C VAL A 119 -1.99 8.72 14.09
N GLN A 120 -2.59 7.67 13.52
CA GLN A 120 -1.84 6.54 12.97
C GLN A 120 -0.87 6.98 11.88
N LEU A 121 -1.31 7.78 10.89
CA LEU A 121 -0.42 8.29 9.85
C LEU A 121 0.70 9.15 10.43
N LEU A 122 0.39 10.03 11.39
CA LEU A 122 1.39 10.89 12.02
C LEU A 122 2.44 10.07 12.76
N LEU A 123 2.02 9.11 13.59
CA LEU A 123 2.93 8.21 14.31
C LEU A 123 3.77 7.39 13.33
N TYR A 124 3.14 6.84 12.28
CA TYR A 124 3.86 6.11 11.24
C TYR A 124 4.98 6.95 10.62
N LEU A 125 4.70 8.20 10.22
CA LEU A 125 5.70 9.08 9.63
C LEU A 125 6.82 9.40 10.63
N ILE A 126 6.48 9.72 11.89
CA ILE A 126 7.48 9.99 12.93
C ILE A 126 8.40 8.77 13.11
N PHE A 127 7.83 7.57 13.29
CA PHE A 127 8.62 6.35 13.49
C PHE A 127 9.46 6.02 12.25
N LEU A 128 8.94 6.22 11.04
CA LEU A 128 9.67 5.96 9.80
C LEU A 128 10.88 6.88 9.65
N PHE A 129 10.76 8.16 10.02
CA PHE A 129 11.89 9.10 9.98
C PHE A 129 12.93 8.82 11.06
N LEU A 130 12.51 8.42 12.27
CA LEU A 130 13.43 8.08 13.35
C LEU A 130 14.13 6.73 13.15
N PHE A 131 13.41 5.77 12.58
CA PHE A 131 13.87 4.40 12.40
C PHE A 131 13.44 3.91 11.01
N PRO A 132 14.21 4.20 9.94
CA PRO A 132 13.85 3.82 8.57
C PRO A 132 13.96 2.30 8.38
N SER A 133 12.93 1.58 8.83
CA SER A 133 12.87 0.13 8.83
C SER A 133 11.59 -0.35 8.16
N PHE A 134 11.73 -1.37 7.32
CA PHE A 134 10.60 -2.05 6.70
C PHE A 134 9.63 -2.66 7.73
N LEU A 135 10.10 -2.95 8.96
CA LEU A 135 9.24 -3.41 10.05
C LEU A 135 8.14 -2.40 10.40
N ILE A 136 8.45 -1.10 10.39
CA ILE A 136 7.46 -0.04 10.68
C ILE A 136 6.39 0.03 9.58
N VAL A 137 6.80 -0.20 8.32
CA VAL A 137 5.88 -0.31 7.18
C VAL A 137 4.93 -1.50 7.37
N LYS A 138 5.46 -2.66 7.75
CA LYS A 138 4.66 -3.87 8.02
C LYS A 138 3.67 -3.67 9.18
N ILE A 139 4.09 -3.01 10.26
CA ILE A 139 3.21 -2.70 11.40
C ILE A 139 2.09 -1.76 10.97
N ASN A 140 2.40 -0.67 10.24
CA ASN A 140 1.39 0.26 9.75
C ASN A 140 0.37 -0.44 8.82
N PHE A 141 0.85 -1.31 7.94
CA PHE A 141 0.00 -2.15 7.09
C PHE A 141 -0.94 -3.03 7.91
N ALA A 142 -0.42 -3.75 8.91
CA ALA A 142 -1.20 -4.64 9.76
C ALA A 142 -2.29 -3.87 10.54
N ILE A 143 -1.95 -2.72 11.12
CA ILE A 143 -2.91 -1.87 11.82
C ILE A 143 -3.96 -1.33 10.83
N ALA A 144 -3.53 -0.83 9.67
CA ALA A 144 -4.44 -0.30 8.67
C ALA A 144 -5.44 -1.36 8.21
N LEU A 145 -4.98 -2.55 7.83
CA LEU A 145 -5.86 -3.58 7.29
C LEU A 145 -6.63 -4.35 8.35
N LEU A 146 -5.95 -4.93 9.33
CA LEU A 146 -6.55 -5.87 10.28
C LEU A 146 -7.34 -5.16 11.37
N VAL A 147 -6.81 -4.06 11.90
CA VAL A 147 -7.45 -3.34 13.02
C VAL A 147 -8.47 -2.33 12.51
N SER A 148 -8.25 -1.75 11.32
CA SER A 148 -9.02 -0.62 10.84
C SER A 148 -9.97 -0.97 9.69
N ILE A 149 -9.49 -1.56 8.58
CA ILE A 149 -10.34 -1.87 7.43
C ILE A 149 -11.28 -3.06 7.69
N ILE A 150 -10.77 -4.21 8.13
CA ILE A 150 -11.58 -5.43 8.33
C ILE A 150 -12.80 -5.16 9.24
N PRO A 151 -12.66 -4.55 10.44
CA PRO A 151 -13.80 -4.36 11.32
C PRO A 151 -14.87 -3.43 10.71
N VAL A 152 -14.46 -2.38 10.00
CA VAL A 152 -15.41 -1.45 9.36
C VAL A 152 -16.18 -2.14 8.24
N PHE A 153 -15.50 -2.89 7.37
CA PHE A 153 -16.15 -3.64 6.29
C PHE A 153 -17.04 -4.76 6.82
N PHE A 154 -16.64 -5.41 7.91
CA PHE A 154 -17.44 -6.45 8.56
C PHE A 154 -18.70 -5.87 9.20
N MET A 155 -18.59 -4.74 9.92
CA MET A 155 -19.76 -4.04 10.46
C MET A 155 -20.70 -3.54 9.36
N ASP A 156 -20.17 -3.03 8.24
CA ASP A 156 -20.98 -2.61 7.10
C ASP A 156 -21.69 -3.79 6.44
N TYR A 157 -21.00 -4.93 6.31
CA TYR A 157 -21.60 -6.19 5.83
C TYR A 157 -22.78 -6.63 6.72
N LEU A 158 -22.60 -6.67 8.03
CA LEU A 158 -23.66 -7.08 8.97
C LEU A 158 -24.88 -6.16 8.92
N LYS A 159 -24.69 -4.86 8.67
CA LYS A 159 -25.78 -3.87 8.67
C LYS A 159 -26.49 -3.77 7.33
N ASN A 160 -25.74 -3.76 6.24
CA ASN A 160 -26.24 -3.42 4.90
C ASN A 160 -26.32 -4.63 3.95
N ASN A 161 -25.88 -5.82 4.40
CA ASN A 161 -25.85 -7.07 3.62
C ASN A 161 -25.11 -6.95 2.27
N GLN A 162 -24.13 -6.03 2.22
CA GLN A 162 -23.32 -5.75 1.03
C GLN A 162 -22.27 -6.86 0.83
N LYS A 163 -22.61 -7.90 0.07
CA LYS A 163 -21.73 -9.07 -0.15
C LYS A 163 -20.35 -8.71 -0.72
N TYR A 164 -20.20 -7.57 -1.41
CA TYR A 164 -18.90 -7.16 -1.93
C TYR A 164 -17.86 -6.87 -0.84
N ASN A 165 -18.30 -6.54 0.37
CA ASN A 165 -17.39 -6.32 1.50
C ASN A 165 -16.67 -7.61 1.92
N LEU A 166 -17.30 -8.77 1.72
CA LEU A 166 -16.66 -10.06 1.98
C LEU A 166 -15.48 -10.29 1.04
N PHE A 167 -15.56 -9.90 -0.24
CA PHE A 167 -14.43 -10.00 -1.16
C PHE A 167 -13.23 -9.17 -0.69
N VAL A 168 -13.48 -7.98 -0.14
CA VAL A 168 -12.42 -7.14 0.43
C VAL A 168 -11.79 -7.82 1.65
N ILE A 169 -12.60 -8.34 2.57
CA ILE A 169 -12.12 -9.03 3.78
C ILE A 169 -11.32 -10.28 3.42
N PHE A 170 -11.86 -11.14 2.54
CA PHE A 170 -11.17 -12.35 2.08
C PHE A 170 -9.88 -12.01 1.34
N GLY A 171 -9.87 -10.97 0.50
CA GLY A 171 -8.66 -10.50 -0.16
C GLY A 171 -7.56 -10.12 0.85
N ILE A 172 -7.91 -9.37 1.90
CA ILE A 172 -6.97 -9.00 2.96
C ILE A 172 -6.46 -10.24 3.71
N LEU A 173 -7.35 -11.15 4.11
CA LEU A 173 -6.98 -12.35 4.87
C LEU A 173 -6.11 -13.31 4.04
N PHE A 174 -6.43 -13.49 2.76
CA PHE A 174 -5.64 -14.29 1.83
C PHE A 174 -4.21 -13.77 1.71
N ILE A 175 -4.05 -12.46 1.51
CA ILE A 175 -2.73 -11.82 1.44
C ILE A 175 -1.97 -11.99 2.77
N SER A 176 -2.64 -11.80 3.90
CA SER A 176 -2.00 -11.90 5.23
C SER A 176 -1.47 -13.30 5.57
N ASN A 177 -2.09 -14.35 5.01
CA ASN A 177 -1.60 -15.72 5.18
C ASN A 177 -0.40 -16.03 4.28
N TYR A 178 -0.33 -15.43 3.09
CA TYR A 178 0.81 -15.61 2.18
C TYR A 178 2.07 -14.86 2.61
N THR A 179 1.94 -13.76 3.36
CA THR A 179 3.10 -13.00 3.88
C THR A 179 3.96 -13.75 4.90
N ARG A 180 3.60 -14.97 5.32
CA ARG A 180 4.48 -15.85 6.12
C ARG A 180 5.51 -16.63 5.29
N ALA A 181 5.44 -16.55 3.96
CA ALA A 181 6.24 -17.38 3.07
C ALA A 181 7.49 -16.70 2.47
N PHE A 182 7.75 -15.43 2.78
CA PHE A 182 8.92 -14.70 2.28
C PHE A 182 9.71 -14.11 3.46
N PRO A 183 10.96 -14.57 3.71
CA PRO A 183 11.83 -14.07 4.77
C PRO A 183 12.26 -12.62 4.56
#